data_AF-A0A7C7RQL3-F1
#
_entry.id   AF-A0A7C7RQL3-F1
#
_cell.length_a   1.000
_cell.length_b   1.000
_cell.length_c   1.000
_cell.angle_alpha   90.00
_cell.angle_beta   90.00
_cell.angle_gamma   90.00
#
_symmetry.space_group_name_H-M   'P 1'
#
loop_
_entity.id
_entity.type
_entity.pdbx_description
1 polymer ?
#
loop_
_entity_poly.entity_id
_entity_poly.type
_entity_poly.pdbx_seq_one_letter_code
_entity_poly.pdbx_strand_id
1 'polypeptide(L)'
;MLQLPVITKKALLAALLAALLGVAPAVAQGNGTVRLDPPSLALQPGERGEVQVWVDGVTDLAGAEVHLAYDPALVKVVDADPETEGIQIAHGGFLPADFVAVNRAVPEEGRIDYAAALMPPHEPARGSGPLVVITLEGVSPGETTLTIREVLLANPEGYPIPLAQDPGPAVVIVSAASPRPALCWPGVGMALGAVVCIAVGPRRQASPRLQRRRRDLRLLKAPSGSVTSVSGRKLPFSAEVRRH
;
A
#
# COMPACT_ATOMS: atom_id res chain seq x y z
N MET A 1 55.91 47.54 -30.94
CA MET A 1 55.88 46.07 -31.05
C MET A 1 55.22 45.50 -29.81
N LEU A 2 53.94 45.15 -29.87
CA LEU A 2 53.24 44.38 -28.84
C LEU A 2 52.84 43.05 -29.46
N GLN A 3 53.55 41.98 -29.07
CA GLN A 3 53.26 40.61 -29.47
C GLN A 3 52.17 40.06 -28.52
N LEU A 4 50.99 39.76 -29.06
CA LEU A 4 49.97 38.97 -28.37
C LEU A 4 50.49 37.54 -28.17
N PRO A 5 50.36 36.92 -26.98
CA PRO A 5 50.78 35.55 -26.79
C PRO A 5 49.93 34.61 -27.64
N VAL A 6 50.61 33.81 -28.47
CA VAL A 6 50.02 32.74 -29.27
C VAL A 6 49.48 31.69 -28.31
N ILE A 7 48.19 31.79 -27.98
CA ILE A 7 47.46 30.73 -27.29
C ILE A 7 47.45 29.53 -28.23
N THR A 8 48.27 28.54 -27.89
CA THR A 8 48.49 27.31 -28.64
C THR A 8 47.14 26.62 -28.89
N LYS A 9 46.84 26.21 -30.13
CA LYS A 9 45.61 25.46 -30.51
C LYS A 9 45.29 24.28 -29.57
N LYS A 10 46.30 23.70 -28.91
CA LYS A 10 46.16 22.64 -27.91
C LYS A 10 45.45 23.09 -26.62
N ALA A 11 45.65 24.33 -26.18
CA ALA A 11 44.96 24.91 -25.03
C ALA A 11 43.48 25.19 -25.34
N LEU A 12 43.17 25.56 -26.59
CA LEU A 12 41.79 25.73 -27.06
C LEU A 12 41.06 24.38 -27.17
N LEU A 13 41.75 23.33 -27.61
CA LEU A 13 41.18 21.98 -27.71
C LEU A 13 40.91 21.33 -26.33
N ALA A 14 41.79 21.56 -25.35
CA ALA A 14 41.61 21.03 -24.00
C ALA A 14 40.44 21.70 -23.25
N ALA A 15 40.22 23.01 -23.47
CA ALA A 15 39.07 23.73 -22.90
C ALA A 15 37.74 23.30 -23.56
N LEU A 16 37.73 23.03 -24.87
CA LEU A 16 36.55 22.53 -25.58
C LEU A 16 36.21 21.07 -25.20
N LEU A 17 37.22 20.25 -24.89
CA LEU A 17 37.01 18.88 -24.42
C LEU A 17 36.52 18.83 -22.97
N ALA A 18 36.99 19.73 -22.09
CA ALA A 18 36.49 19.82 -20.71
C ALA A 18 35.03 20.30 -20.63
N ALA A 19 34.56 21.13 -21.57
CA ALA A 19 33.16 21.52 -21.70
C ALA A 19 32.25 20.37 -22.21
N LEU A 20 32.82 19.38 -22.91
CA LEU A 20 32.08 18.21 -23.43
C LEU A 20 31.87 17.09 -22.40
N LEU A 21 32.53 17.14 -21.24
CA LEU A 21 32.39 16.15 -20.15
C LEU A 21 31.55 16.65 -18.96
N GLY A 22 31.03 17.88 -19.01
CA GLY A 22 30.15 18.45 -18.00
C GLY A 22 28.71 17.94 -18.15
N VAL A 23 28.47 16.64 -17.94
CA VAL A 23 27.11 16.12 -17.76
C VAL A 23 26.66 16.53 -16.35
N ALA A 24 26.11 17.73 -16.22
CA ALA A 24 25.32 18.05 -15.04
C ALA A 24 24.15 17.06 -14.99
N PRO A 25 23.77 16.53 -13.82
CA PRO A 25 22.52 15.79 -13.72
C PRO A 25 21.40 16.72 -14.19
N ALA A 26 20.68 16.31 -15.23
CA ALA A 26 19.47 17.01 -15.64
C ALA A 26 18.47 16.88 -14.49
N VAL A 27 18.39 17.92 -13.66
CA VAL A 27 17.27 18.08 -12.73
C VAL A 27 16.03 18.17 -13.61
N ALA A 28 15.10 17.23 -13.45
CA ALA A 28 13.85 17.23 -14.20
C ALA A 28 13.22 18.62 -14.11
N GLN A 29 13.14 19.33 -15.23
CA GLN A 29 12.43 20.62 -15.34
C GLN A 29 10.92 20.35 -15.39
N GLY A 30 10.43 19.56 -14.43
CA GLY A 30 9.04 19.17 -14.35
C GLY A 30 8.19 20.32 -13.85
N ASN A 31 6.99 20.42 -14.40
CA ASN A 31 5.98 21.35 -13.93
C ASN A 31 5.10 20.60 -12.93
N GLY A 32 5.26 20.96 -11.66
CA GLY A 32 4.44 20.46 -10.56
C GLY A 32 5.01 19.24 -9.82
N THR A 33 4.42 18.97 -8.67
CA THR A 33 4.82 17.89 -7.76
C THR A 33 3.59 17.10 -7.32
N VAL A 34 3.78 15.84 -6.96
CA VAL A 34 2.73 14.99 -6.39
C VAL A 34 3.21 14.46 -5.05
N ARG A 35 2.33 14.45 -4.05
CA ARG A 35 2.64 13.99 -2.69
C ARG A 35 1.40 13.41 -2.03
N LEU A 36 1.62 12.63 -0.98
CA LEU A 36 0.55 12.21 -0.09
C LEU A 36 0.37 13.25 1.03
N ASP A 37 -0.88 13.59 1.35
CA ASP A 37 -1.25 14.58 2.36
C ASP A 37 -2.36 14.06 3.29
N PRO A 38 -2.16 13.97 4.61
CA PRO A 38 -0.92 14.30 5.33
C PRO A 38 0.21 13.30 5.07
N PRO A 39 1.49 13.68 5.29
CA PRO A 39 2.63 12.76 5.17
C PRO A 39 2.68 11.71 6.29
N SER A 40 1.94 11.94 7.39
CA SER A 40 1.73 10.94 8.42
C SER A 40 0.29 10.94 8.94
N LEU A 41 -0.24 9.75 9.19
CA LEU A 41 -1.59 9.55 9.72
C LEU A 41 -1.55 8.56 10.89
N ALA A 42 -2.15 8.92 12.03
CA ALA A 42 -2.27 8.04 13.19
C ALA A 42 -3.72 7.57 13.34
N LEU A 43 -3.92 6.26 13.47
CA LEU A 43 -5.23 5.61 13.60
C LEU A 43 -5.24 4.61 14.76
N GLN A 44 -6.39 4.33 15.33
CA GLN A 44 -6.66 3.12 16.13
C GLN A 44 -7.35 2.05 15.26
N PRO A 45 -7.33 0.76 15.66
CA PRO A 45 -8.16 -0.25 15.05
C PRO A 45 -9.64 0.15 15.04
N GLY A 46 -10.26 0.16 13.85
CA GLY A 46 -11.62 0.61 13.59
C GLY A 46 -11.78 2.13 13.41
N GLU A 47 -10.74 2.92 13.65
CA GLU A 47 -10.73 4.36 13.36
C GLU A 47 -10.48 4.60 11.87
N ARG A 48 -11.09 5.67 11.34
CA ARG A 48 -10.93 6.09 9.95
C ARG A 48 -10.17 7.41 9.87
N GLY A 49 -9.35 7.54 8.84
CA GLY A 49 -8.70 8.80 8.47
C GLY A 49 -8.47 8.87 6.98
N GLU A 50 -8.15 10.06 6.50
CA GLU A 50 -8.01 10.33 5.07
C GLU A 50 -6.57 10.65 4.71
N VAL A 51 -6.13 10.13 3.58
CA VAL A 51 -4.89 10.53 2.91
C VAL A 51 -5.25 10.91 1.48
N GLN A 52 -4.81 12.09 1.06
CA GLN A 52 -5.06 12.65 -0.25
C GLN A 52 -3.83 12.46 -1.13
N VAL A 53 -4.03 12.17 -2.40
CA VAL A 53 -3.00 12.38 -3.42
C VAL A 53 -3.09 13.84 -3.85
N TRP A 54 -2.16 14.64 -3.39
CA TRP A 54 -2.12 16.08 -3.64
C TRP A 54 -1.22 16.41 -4.82
N VAL A 55 -1.74 17.20 -5.75
CA VAL A 55 -1.00 17.73 -6.90
C VAL A 55 -0.70 19.19 -6.64
N ASP A 56 0.54 19.62 -6.87
CA ASP A 56 1.00 20.98 -6.63
C ASP A 56 1.55 21.63 -7.91
N GLY A 57 1.10 22.84 -8.22
CA GLY A 57 1.72 23.70 -9.24
C GLY A 57 1.68 23.18 -10.68
N VAL A 58 0.66 22.41 -11.05
CA VAL A 58 0.50 21.88 -12.41
C VAL A 58 -0.25 22.88 -13.30
N THR A 59 0.09 22.88 -14.59
CA THR A 59 -0.59 23.63 -15.64
C THR A 59 -1.15 22.67 -16.68
N ASP A 60 -2.33 22.98 -17.19
CA ASP A 60 -3.00 22.25 -18.26
C ASP A 60 -3.24 20.76 -17.95
N LEU A 61 -3.61 20.41 -16.73
CA LEU A 61 -3.91 19.02 -16.35
C LEU A 61 -5.25 18.58 -16.96
N ALA A 62 -5.21 17.52 -17.77
CA ALA A 62 -6.40 16.91 -18.36
C ALA A 62 -6.50 15.40 -18.11
N GLY A 63 -5.41 14.72 -17.72
CA GLY A 63 -5.45 13.31 -17.36
C GLY A 63 -4.55 13.00 -16.18
N ALA A 64 -4.95 12.05 -15.36
CA ALA A 64 -4.14 11.57 -14.26
C ALA A 64 -4.32 10.07 -14.04
N GLU A 65 -3.22 9.37 -13.83
CA GLU A 65 -3.15 7.97 -13.46
C GLU A 65 -2.23 7.83 -12.26
N VAL A 66 -2.68 7.09 -11.24
CA VAL A 66 -1.98 6.86 -9.99
C VAL A 66 -2.17 5.41 -9.55
N HIS A 67 -1.06 4.75 -9.26
CA HIS A 67 -1.03 3.45 -8.62
C HIS A 67 -0.47 3.58 -7.22
N LEU A 68 -1.20 3.08 -6.22
CA LEU A 68 -0.77 3.07 -4.82
C LEU A 68 -0.64 1.64 -4.28
N ALA A 69 0.23 1.49 -3.29
CA ALA A 69 0.37 0.26 -2.52
C ALA A 69 0.28 0.55 -1.02
N TYR A 70 -0.38 -0.35 -0.28
CA TYR A 70 -0.54 -0.35 1.17
C TYR A 70 -0.47 -1.77 1.72
N ASP A 71 -0.34 -1.91 3.05
CA ASP A 71 -0.41 -3.22 3.70
C ASP A 71 -1.84 -3.53 4.19
N PRO A 72 -2.55 -4.49 3.55
CA PRO A 72 -3.92 -4.83 3.91
C PRO A 72 -4.06 -5.52 5.27
N ALA A 73 -2.96 -6.00 5.87
CA ALA A 73 -2.98 -6.55 7.22
C ALA A 73 -3.10 -5.45 8.30
N LEU A 74 -2.67 -4.23 7.99
CA LEU A 74 -2.61 -3.11 8.93
C LEU A 74 -3.73 -2.08 8.69
N VAL A 75 -4.07 -1.81 7.43
CA VAL A 75 -5.14 -0.86 7.06
C VAL A 75 -6.00 -1.42 5.93
N LYS A 76 -7.26 -0.98 5.84
CA LYS A 76 -8.12 -1.27 4.69
C LYS A 76 -8.67 0.03 4.09
N VAL A 77 -8.90 0.03 2.79
CA VAL A 77 -9.57 1.14 2.09
C VAL A 77 -11.08 1.03 2.35
N VAL A 78 -11.69 2.15 2.72
CA VAL A 78 -13.14 2.28 2.86
C VAL A 78 -13.70 2.72 1.52
N ASP A 79 -14.72 2.00 1.05
CA ASP A 79 -15.38 2.28 -0.21
C ASP A 79 -16.11 3.63 -0.18
N ALA A 80 -15.77 4.49 -1.15
CA ALA A 80 -16.36 5.80 -1.32
C ALA A 80 -17.64 5.78 -2.16
N ASP A 81 -17.89 4.74 -2.95
CA ASP A 81 -19.09 4.60 -3.78
C ASP A 81 -19.64 3.17 -3.71
N PRO A 82 -20.47 2.86 -2.68
CA PRO A 82 -21.06 1.54 -2.49
C PRO A 82 -22.04 1.09 -3.58
N GLU A 83 -22.45 1.99 -4.48
CA GLU A 83 -23.34 1.66 -5.59
C GLU A 83 -22.57 1.08 -6.80
N THR A 84 -21.25 1.23 -6.82
CA THR A 84 -20.35 0.69 -7.85
C THR A 84 -19.71 -0.60 -7.35
N GLU A 85 -19.67 -1.64 -8.19
CA GLU A 85 -19.03 -2.91 -7.82
C GLU A 85 -17.53 -2.73 -7.54
N GLY A 86 -17.09 -3.24 -6.39
CA GLY A 86 -15.70 -3.17 -5.93
C GLY A 86 -15.53 -2.21 -4.77
N ILE A 87 -14.31 -1.72 -4.57
CA ILE A 87 -14.01 -0.68 -3.58
C ILE A 87 -13.44 0.51 -4.32
N GLN A 88 -14.10 1.65 -4.20
CA GLN A 88 -13.76 2.89 -4.87
C GLN A 88 -13.06 3.85 -3.90
N ILE A 89 -12.16 4.69 -4.41
CA ILE A 89 -11.69 5.87 -3.68
C ILE A 89 -12.44 7.12 -4.13
N ALA A 90 -12.49 8.14 -3.28
CA ALA A 90 -13.20 9.37 -3.58
C ALA A 90 -12.40 10.25 -4.54
N HIS A 91 -13.09 10.93 -5.45
CA HIS A 91 -12.49 11.99 -6.27
C HIS A 91 -12.14 13.20 -5.38
N GLY A 92 -10.95 13.76 -5.57
CA GLY A 92 -10.54 14.98 -4.85
C GLY A 92 -11.08 16.27 -5.48
N GLY A 93 -11.54 16.20 -6.73
CA GLY A 93 -12.18 17.32 -7.44
C GLY A 93 -11.21 18.34 -8.04
N PHE A 94 -9.90 18.24 -7.81
CA PHE A 94 -8.92 19.11 -8.47
C PHE A 94 -8.90 18.89 -9.99
N LEU A 95 -8.91 17.62 -10.42
CA LEU A 95 -9.23 17.25 -11.79
C LEU A 95 -10.75 17.00 -11.85
N PRO A 96 -11.54 17.86 -12.53
CA PRO A 96 -12.97 17.65 -12.70
C PRO A 96 -13.24 16.58 -13.77
N ALA A 97 -12.72 15.37 -13.54
CA ALA A 97 -12.80 14.28 -14.51
C ALA A 97 -14.26 13.91 -14.83
N ASP A 98 -14.55 13.78 -16.12
CA ASP A 98 -15.82 13.33 -16.67
C ASP A 98 -15.72 11.93 -17.28
N PHE A 99 -14.50 11.38 -17.33
CA PHE A 99 -14.22 10.00 -17.70
C PHE A 99 -13.30 9.35 -16.67
N VAL A 100 -13.74 8.24 -16.09
CA VAL A 100 -12.96 7.42 -15.15
C VAL A 100 -12.67 6.10 -15.84
N ALA A 101 -11.40 5.87 -16.20
CA ALA A 101 -10.95 4.65 -16.85
C ALA A 101 -10.80 3.50 -15.84
N VAL A 102 -10.26 3.82 -14.65
CA VAL A 102 -10.21 2.89 -13.53
C VAL A 102 -10.32 3.66 -12.22
N ASN A 103 -11.06 3.10 -11.27
CA ASN A 103 -11.06 3.47 -9.86
C ASN A 103 -11.29 2.15 -9.13
N ARG A 104 -10.28 1.62 -8.45
CA ARG A 104 -10.42 0.34 -7.76
C ARG A 104 -9.32 0.13 -6.73
N ALA A 105 -9.72 -0.18 -5.50
CA ALA A 105 -8.86 -0.82 -4.52
C ALA A 105 -9.04 -2.34 -4.58
N VAL A 106 -7.91 -3.07 -4.53
CA VAL A 106 -7.84 -4.54 -4.53
C VAL A 106 -7.23 -4.99 -3.19
N PRO A 107 -8.06 -5.28 -2.17
CA PRO A 107 -7.59 -5.58 -0.81
C PRO A 107 -6.65 -6.77 -0.72
N GLU A 108 -6.84 -7.78 -1.56
CA GLU A 108 -6.03 -9.00 -1.58
C GLU A 108 -4.58 -8.71 -2.02
N GLU A 109 -4.38 -7.66 -2.82
CA GLU A 109 -3.08 -7.24 -3.34
C GLU A 109 -2.51 -6.03 -2.59
N GLY A 110 -3.31 -5.36 -1.75
CA GLY A 110 -2.90 -4.10 -1.12
C GLY A 110 -2.65 -2.98 -2.14
N ARG A 111 -3.44 -2.94 -3.21
CA ARG A 111 -3.24 -2.03 -4.34
C ARG A 111 -4.45 -1.13 -4.58
N ILE A 112 -4.19 0.09 -5.05
CA ILE A 112 -5.22 1.01 -5.53
C ILE A 112 -4.81 1.49 -6.91
N ASP A 113 -5.70 1.38 -7.88
CA ASP A 113 -5.53 1.96 -9.21
C ASP A 113 -6.56 3.05 -9.43
N TYR A 114 -6.10 4.18 -9.93
CA TYR A 114 -6.95 5.27 -10.32
C TYR A 114 -6.44 5.86 -11.63
N ALA A 115 -7.31 5.99 -12.62
CA ALA A 115 -7.03 6.66 -13.87
C ALA A 115 -8.28 7.39 -14.33
N ALA A 116 -8.16 8.70 -14.52
CA ALA A 116 -9.27 9.55 -14.92
C ALA A 116 -8.79 10.63 -15.89
N ALA A 117 -9.70 11.08 -16.74
CA ALA A 117 -9.46 12.11 -17.73
C ALA A 117 -10.61 13.11 -17.77
N LEU A 118 -10.25 14.32 -18.21
CA LEU A 118 -11.13 15.40 -18.60
C LEU A 118 -11.28 15.35 -20.12
N MET A 119 -12.52 15.23 -20.59
CA MET A 119 -12.84 15.20 -22.00
C MET A 119 -13.15 16.62 -22.53
N PRO A 120 -12.79 16.92 -23.79
CA PRO A 120 -13.20 18.17 -24.44
C PRO A 120 -14.73 18.33 -24.43
N PRO A 121 -15.26 19.56 -24.29
CA PRO A 121 -14.58 20.85 -24.37
C PRO A 121 -14.20 21.48 -23.02
N HIS A 122 -14.12 20.72 -21.93
CA HIS A 122 -13.85 21.27 -20.61
C HIS A 122 -12.44 21.88 -20.49
N GLU A 123 -12.31 22.93 -19.69
CA GLU A 123 -11.04 23.61 -19.47
C GLU A 123 -10.10 22.77 -18.57
N PRO A 124 -8.82 22.62 -18.94
CA PRO A 124 -7.85 21.87 -18.15
C PRO A 124 -7.64 22.47 -16.75
N ALA A 125 -7.40 21.60 -15.76
CA ALA A 125 -7.13 22.03 -14.40
C ALA A 125 -5.75 22.69 -14.27
N ARG A 126 -5.65 23.72 -13.41
CA ARG A 126 -4.43 24.47 -13.16
C ARG A 126 -4.32 24.86 -11.69
N GLY A 127 -3.11 24.75 -11.13
CA GLY A 127 -2.81 25.11 -9.75
C GLY A 127 -2.48 23.89 -8.90
N SER A 128 -3.01 23.87 -7.68
CA SER A 128 -2.81 22.80 -6.71
C SER A 128 -4.14 22.31 -6.16
N GLY A 129 -4.22 21.03 -5.80
CA GLY A 129 -5.37 20.47 -5.13
C GLY A 129 -5.34 18.94 -5.03
N PRO A 130 -6.33 18.35 -4.34
CA PRO A 130 -6.42 16.90 -4.20
C PRO A 130 -6.95 16.26 -5.47
N LEU A 131 -6.20 15.28 -5.99
CA LEU A 131 -6.61 14.47 -7.12
C LEU A 131 -7.61 13.39 -6.69
N VAL A 132 -7.28 12.68 -5.61
CA VAL A 132 -8.12 11.65 -4.99
C VAL A 132 -8.00 11.70 -3.47
N VAL A 133 -9.02 11.21 -2.78
CA VAL A 133 -9.07 11.07 -1.33
C VAL A 133 -9.25 9.59 -0.99
N ILE A 134 -8.30 9.05 -0.23
CA ILE A 134 -8.30 7.65 0.20
C ILE A 134 -8.68 7.62 1.69
N THR A 135 -9.85 7.08 1.99
CA THR A 135 -10.26 6.83 3.37
C THR A 135 -9.72 5.48 3.82
N LEU A 136 -8.86 5.49 4.83
CA LEU A 136 -8.26 4.29 5.43
C LEU A 136 -8.94 3.99 6.77
N GLU A 137 -9.17 2.72 7.07
CA GLU A 137 -9.59 2.23 8.38
C GLU A 137 -8.49 1.35 8.99
N GLY A 138 -8.11 1.61 10.24
CA GLY A 138 -7.11 0.79 10.95
C GLY A 138 -7.63 -0.63 11.21
N VAL A 139 -6.84 -1.65 10.87
CA VAL A 139 -7.21 -3.06 11.03
C VAL A 139 -6.50 -3.67 12.24
N SER A 140 -5.18 -3.55 12.29
CA SER A 140 -4.37 -4.09 13.39
C SER A 140 -3.22 -3.16 13.74
N PRO A 141 -2.72 -3.19 14.99
CA PRO A 141 -1.66 -2.28 15.42
C PRO A 141 -0.35 -2.54 14.67
N GLY A 142 0.30 -1.48 14.23
CA GLY A 142 1.56 -1.53 13.48
C GLY A 142 1.86 -0.22 12.78
N GLU A 143 3.00 -0.17 12.11
CA GLU A 143 3.39 0.94 11.24
C GLU A 143 3.44 0.43 9.80
N THR A 144 2.79 1.14 8.89
CA THR A 144 2.79 0.83 7.45
C THR A 144 3.04 2.09 6.64
N THR A 145 3.38 1.90 5.38
CA THR A 145 3.69 2.99 4.45
C THR A 145 2.73 2.93 3.27
N LEU A 146 1.95 3.99 3.09
CA LEU A 146 1.21 4.21 1.85
C LEU A 146 2.18 4.77 0.81
N THR A 147 2.38 4.05 -0.29
CA THR A 147 3.39 4.38 -1.30
C THR A 147 2.72 4.61 -2.64
N ILE A 148 3.06 5.73 -3.29
CA ILE A 148 2.76 5.94 -4.70
C ILE A 148 3.78 5.13 -5.51
N ARG A 149 3.30 4.16 -6.28
CA ARG A 149 4.13 3.30 -7.13
C ARG A 149 4.41 3.93 -8.49
N GLU A 150 3.40 4.59 -9.03
CA GLU A 150 3.45 5.23 -10.34
C GLU A 150 2.45 6.39 -10.36
N VAL A 151 2.85 7.48 -11.02
CA VAL A 151 2.02 8.65 -11.31
C VAL A 151 2.31 9.08 -12.73
N LEU A 152 1.26 9.25 -13.52
CA LEU A 152 1.30 9.89 -14.83
C LEU A 152 0.29 11.03 -14.84
N LEU A 153 0.76 12.23 -15.16
CA LEU A 153 -0.10 13.39 -15.42
C LEU A 153 -0.04 13.69 -16.91
N ALA A 154 -1.16 14.05 -17.52
CA ALA A 154 -1.25 14.31 -18.95
C ALA A 154 -1.94 15.64 -19.24
N ASN A 155 -1.48 16.30 -20.30
CA ASN A 155 -2.08 17.51 -20.85
C ASN A 155 -3.26 17.17 -21.79
N PRO A 156 -3.99 18.16 -22.35
CA PRO A 156 -5.17 17.90 -23.19
C PRO A 156 -4.85 17.16 -24.49
N GLU A 157 -3.62 17.25 -24.98
CA GLU A 157 -3.14 16.52 -26.15
C GLU A 157 -2.69 15.09 -25.81
N GLY A 158 -2.73 14.69 -24.54
CA GLY A 158 -2.30 13.38 -24.06
C GLY A 158 -0.79 13.26 -23.84
N TYR A 159 -0.04 14.36 -23.90
CA TYR A 159 1.40 14.36 -23.58
C TYR A 159 1.63 14.36 -22.08
N PRO A 160 2.66 13.63 -21.59
CA PRO A 160 2.97 13.59 -20.17
C PRO A 160 3.44 14.97 -19.68
N ILE A 161 2.94 15.36 -18.51
CA ILE A 161 3.43 16.50 -17.74
C ILE A 161 4.52 15.97 -16.79
N PRO A 162 5.81 16.32 -17.00
CA PRO A 162 6.88 15.79 -16.17
C PRO A 162 6.79 16.33 -14.74
N LEU A 163 7.01 15.47 -13.75
CA LEU A 163 7.07 15.87 -12.35
C LEU A 163 8.45 16.45 -12.01
N ALA A 164 8.49 17.46 -11.12
CA ALA A 164 9.74 18.04 -10.67
C ALA A 164 10.49 17.14 -9.67
N GLN A 165 9.78 16.23 -9.01
CA GLN A 165 10.32 15.30 -8.01
C GLN A 165 9.47 14.04 -7.95
N ASP A 166 10.09 12.93 -7.52
CA ASP A 166 9.38 11.69 -7.26
C ASP A 166 8.43 11.86 -6.06
N PRO A 167 7.22 11.28 -6.13
CA PRO A 167 6.28 11.32 -5.02
C PRO A 167 6.81 10.55 -3.80
N GLY A 168 6.86 11.21 -2.66
CA GLY A 168 7.25 10.59 -1.39
C GLY A 168 6.12 9.72 -0.79
N PRO A 169 6.47 8.71 0.02
CA PRO A 169 5.48 7.92 0.74
C PRO A 169 4.84 8.70 1.90
N ALA A 170 3.67 8.24 2.37
CA ALA A 170 3.09 8.64 3.66
C ALA A 170 3.19 7.48 4.65
N VAL A 171 3.45 7.82 5.91
CA VAL A 171 3.55 6.85 7.01
C VAL A 171 2.22 6.77 7.75
N VAL A 172 1.65 5.58 7.85
CA VAL A 172 0.41 5.33 8.58
C VAL A 172 0.72 4.49 9.82
N ILE A 173 0.42 5.05 10.98
CA ILE A 173 0.68 4.43 12.28
C ILE A 173 -0.65 4.00 12.88
N VAL A 174 -0.86 2.70 12.99
CA VAL A 174 -2.01 2.13 13.68
C VAL A 174 -1.60 1.81 15.12
N SER A 175 -2.06 2.62 16.07
CA SER A 175 -1.77 2.46 17.49
C SER A 175 -2.61 1.36 18.10
N ALA A 176 -2.07 0.63 19.08
CA ALA A 176 -2.86 -0.34 19.83
C ALA A 176 -4.06 0.33 20.50
N ALA A 177 -5.24 -0.30 20.42
CA ALA A 177 -6.40 0.17 21.16
C ALA A 177 -6.06 0.19 22.65
N SER A 178 -6.27 1.33 23.30
CA SER A 178 -6.10 1.43 24.75
C SER A 178 -7.07 0.46 25.43
N PRO A 179 -6.65 -0.35 26.42
CA PRO A 179 -7.60 -1.15 27.19
C PRO A 179 -8.58 -0.17 27.85
N ARG A 180 -9.83 -0.14 27.40
CA ARG A 180 -10.88 0.61 28.11
C ARG A 180 -10.89 0.08 29.55
N PRO A 181 -10.79 0.94 30.58
CA PRO A 181 -11.02 0.46 31.93
C PRO A 181 -12.42 -0.14 31.94
N ALA A 182 -12.52 -1.44 32.24
CA ALA A 182 -13.80 -2.04 32.56
C ALA A 182 -14.41 -1.16 33.66
N LEU A 183 -15.64 -0.69 33.46
CA LEU A 183 -16.39 -0.05 34.53
C LEU A 183 -16.63 -1.13 35.59
N CYS A 184 -15.65 -1.33 36.48
CA CYS A 184 -15.83 -2.04 37.73
C CYS A 184 -16.67 -1.11 38.60
N TRP A 185 -17.98 -1.08 38.39
CA TRP A 185 -18.88 -0.31 39.24
C TRP A 185 -18.75 -0.84 40.66
N PRO A 186 -18.16 -0.08 41.61
CA PRO A 186 -18.11 -0.50 43.00
C PRO A 186 -19.44 -0.08 43.62
N GLY A 187 -20.49 -0.87 43.42
CA GLY A 187 -21.74 -0.62 44.13
C GLY A 187 -23.00 -1.17 43.49
N VAL A 188 -23.23 -2.47 43.62
CA VAL A 188 -24.50 -2.97 44.14
C VAL A 188 -24.18 -4.17 45.03
N GLY A 189 -23.91 -3.88 46.31
CA GLY A 189 -24.08 -4.87 47.36
C GLY A 189 -25.47 -4.69 47.96
N MET A 190 -26.38 -5.63 47.74
CA MET A 190 -27.32 -6.02 48.79
C MET A 190 -27.71 -7.49 48.64
N ALA A 191 -27.56 -8.19 49.75
CA ALA A 191 -27.71 -9.62 49.93
C ALA A 191 -29.17 -10.08 49.92
N LEU A 192 -29.39 -11.36 49.57
CA LEU A 192 -30.15 -12.34 50.37
C LEU A 192 -30.11 -13.71 49.68
N GLY A 193 -29.78 -14.76 50.44
CA GLY A 193 -29.95 -16.15 49.99
C GLY A 193 -28.86 -17.10 50.48
N ALA A 194 -28.89 -17.45 51.76
CA ALA A 194 -28.08 -18.53 52.33
C ALA A 194 -28.47 -19.89 51.73
N VAL A 195 -27.48 -20.67 51.30
CA VAL A 195 -27.52 -22.14 51.45
C VAL A 195 -26.14 -22.61 51.93
N VAL A 196 -26.20 -23.18 53.12
CA VAL A 196 -25.13 -23.89 53.83
C VAL A 196 -24.79 -25.19 53.09
N CYS A 197 -23.49 -25.42 52.85
CA CYS A 197 -22.91 -26.77 52.76
C CYS A 197 -21.51 -26.73 53.35
N ILE A 198 -21.42 -26.94 54.67
CA ILE A 198 -20.18 -27.24 55.38
C ILE A 198 -19.85 -28.71 55.11
N ALA A 199 -18.71 -28.99 54.48
CA ALA A 199 -18.03 -30.27 54.62
C ALA A 199 -16.50 -30.04 54.58
N VAL A 200 -15.94 -30.07 55.78
CA VAL A 200 -14.52 -30.04 56.11
C VAL A 200 -13.79 -31.24 55.51
N GLY A 201 -12.59 -31.02 54.97
CA GLY A 201 -11.62 -32.09 54.72
C GLY A 201 -10.23 -31.55 54.40
N PRO A 202 -9.24 -31.62 55.32
CA PRO A 202 -7.88 -31.19 55.03
C PRO A 202 -7.04 -32.40 54.59
N ARG A 203 -6.41 -32.35 53.41
CA ARG A 203 -5.29 -33.25 53.10
C ARG A 203 -4.17 -32.56 52.34
N ARG A 204 -3.19 -32.14 53.15
CA ARG A 204 -1.73 -32.29 53.03
C ARG A 204 -1.09 -32.18 51.64
N GLN A 205 -0.24 -31.17 51.54
CA GLN A 205 0.95 -31.09 50.68
C GLN A 205 1.70 -32.44 50.58
N ALA A 206 2.07 -32.82 49.35
CA ALA A 206 3.30 -33.56 49.07
C ALA A 206 3.64 -33.48 47.57
N SER A 207 4.64 -32.68 47.24
CA SER A 207 5.65 -32.99 46.20
C SER A 207 6.97 -33.24 46.96
N PRO A 208 8.07 -33.80 46.40
CA PRO A 208 8.30 -34.47 45.11
C PRO A 208 9.03 -35.84 45.29
N ARG A 209 9.25 -36.63 44.23
CA ARG A 209 10.52 -37.34 43.92
C ARG A 209 10.39 -38.38 42.79
N LEU A 210 11.23 -38.17 41.78
CA LEU A 210 12.00 -39.14 41.00
C LEU A 210 11.58 -40.62 41.06
N GLN A 211 11.15 -41.14 39.91
CA GLN A 211 11.51 -42.51 39.52
C GLN A 211 12.02 -42.53 38.07
N ARG A 212 13.36 -42.58 37.97
CA ARG A 212 14.06 -43.26 36.88
C ARG A 212 13.55 -44.71 36.83
N ARG A 213 13.12 -45.16 35.65
CA ARG A 213 13.37 -46.55 35.23
C ARG A 213 13.71 -46.57 33.75
N ARG A 214 15.01 -46.74 33.50
CA ARG A 214 15.55 -47.30 32.25
C ARG A 214 15.12 -48.75 32.12
N ARG A 215 14.86 -49.15 30.87
CA ARG A 215 15.11 -50.44 30.19
C ARG A 215 13.96 -50.66 29.20
N ASP A 216 14.15 -51.15 27.99
CA ASP A 216 15.27 -51.32 27.07
C ASP A 216 14.63 -51.94 25.82
N LEU A 217 15.16 -51.60 24.64
CA LEU A 217 15.21 -52.39 23.41
C LEU A 217 13.90 -53.05 22.88
N ARG A 218 13.51 -52.66 21.66
CA ARG A 218 13.77 -53.53 20.50
C ARG A 218 13.68 -52.77 19.17
N LEU A 219 14.81 -52.80 18.47
CA LEU A 219 14.93 -52.64 17.02
C LEU A 219 14.04 -53.63 16.29
N LEU A 220 13.32 -53.18 15.28
CA LEU A 220 13.11 -53.97 14.07
C LEU A 220 13.09 -53.06 12.84
N LYS A 221 13.95 -53.48 11.92
CA LYS A 221 14.40 -52.89 10.66
C LYS A 221 13.35 -53.14 9.57
N ALA A 222 13.18 -52.17 8.67
CA ALA A 222 12.40 -52.28 7.44
C ALA A 222 12.91 -53.41 6.52
N PRO A 223 12.14 -53.86 5.51
CA PRO A 223 12.32 -53.23 4.18
C PRO A 223 11.10 -53.25 3.22
N SER A 224 11.20 -52.35 2.22
CA SER A 224 10.90 -52.55 0.79
C SER A 224 9.52 -53.02 0.31
N GLY A 225 8.89 -52.18 -0.52
CA GLY A 225 7.81 -52.57 -1.43
C GLY A 225 7.52 -51.46 -2.45
N SER A 226 8.14 -51.57 -3.63
CA SER A 226 7.85 -50.81 -4.85
C SER A 226 6.65 -51.41 -5.62
N VAL A 227 6.28 -50.75 -6.73
CA VAL A 227 5.33 -51.16 -7.81
C VAL A 227 3.89 -50.65 -7.54
N THR A 228 3.20 -49.90 -8.41
CA THR A 228 3.06 -50.04 -9.87
C THR A 228 2.63 -48.74 -10.55
N SER A 229 3.12 -48.55 -11.77
CA SER A 229 2.61 -47.68 -12.82
C SER A 229 1.18 -48.06 -13.22
N VAL A 230 0.31 -47.07 -13.47
CA VAL A 230 -0.81 -47.22 -14.41
C VAL A 230 -0.78 -46.07 -15.42
N SER A 231 -0.55 -46.51 -16.64
CA SER A 231 -0.61 -45.84 -17.92
C SER A 231 -2.04 -45.37 -18.27
N GLY A 232 -2.13 -44.19 -18.88
CA GLY A 232 -2.84 -44.05 -20.16
C GLY A 232 -4.28 -43.53 -20.14
N ARG A 233 -4.47 -42.29 -20.60
CA ARG A 233 -5.17 -42.03 -21.89
C ARG A 233 -5.07 -40.56 -22.32
N LYS A 234 -4.29 -40.33 -23.38
CA LYS A 234 -4.54 -39.29 -24.38
C LYS A 234 -5.80 -39.66 -25.15
N LEU A 235 -6.72 -38.72 -25.36
CA LEU A 235 -7.39 -38.53 -26.64
C LEU A 235 -7.67 -37.04 -26.86
N PRO A 236 -7.49 -36.51 -28.09
CA PRO A 236 -7.78 -35.13 -28.45
C PRO A 236 -9.24 -35.02 -28.94
N PHE A 237 -9.86 -33.84 -28.83
CA PHE A 237 -10.99 -33.53 -29.70
C PHE A 237 -11.03 -32.07 -30.13
N SER A 238 -11.34 -31.92 -31.41
CA SER A 238 -11.26 -30.76 -32.28
C SER A 238 -12.23 -29.63 -31.94
N ALA A 239 -11.86 -28.47 -32.49
CA ALA A 239 -12.68 -27.29 -32.72
C ALA A 239 -14.01 -27.57 -33.43
N GLU A 240 -15.00 -26.71 -33.19
CA GLU A 240 -15.94 -26.32 -34.24
C GLU A 240 -16.41 -24.87 -34.00
N VAL A 241 -16.12 -24.04 -34.99
CA VAL A 241 -16.63 -22.68 -35.20
C VAL A 241 -18.08 -22.78 -35.65
N ARG A 242 -18.99 -21.99 -35.08
CA ARG A 242 -20.20 -21.61 -35.82
C ARG A 242 -20.64 -20.19 -35.48
N ARG A 243 -20.41 -19.31 -36.46
CA ARG A 243 -21.08 -18.02 -36.59
C ARG A 243 -22.56 -18.26 -36.87
N HIS A 244 -23.42 -17.43 -36.27
CA HIS A 244 -24.57 -16.84 -36.93
C HIS A 244 -24.68 -15.39 -36.47
#